data_AF-A0A242PF25-F1
#
_entry.id   AF-A0A242PF25-F1
#
_cell.length_a   1.000
_cell.length_b   1.000
_cell.length_c   1.000
_cell.angle_alpha   90.00
_cell.angle_beta   90.00
_cell.angle_gamma   90.00
#
_symmetry.space_group_name_H-M   'P 1'
#
loop_
_entity.id
_entity.type
_entity.pdbx_description
1 polymer ?
#
loop_
_entity_poly.entity_id
_entity_poly.type
_entity_poly.pdbx_seq_one_letter_code
_entity_poly.pdbx_strand_id
1 'polypeptide(L)'
;MITEEEWQKLKVGDVVWLASQEVVEPMRLIISKITEHRFYCGKSCFDKKNYIFFMSLSDAIQAVNFRLKIQIEKIQAQIKSNLNMKE
;
A
#
# COMPACT_ATOMS: atom_id res chain seq x y z
N MET A 1 -7.75 5.21 1.47
CA MET A 1 -6.49 5.67 2.13
C MET A 1 -6.89 6.34 3.42
N ILE A 2 -6.18 6.09 4.52
CA ILE A 2 -6.46 6.72 5.82
C ILE A 2 -6.30 8.24 5.68
N THR A 3 -7.33 9.02 6.06
CA THR A 3 -7.26 10.49 6.12
C THR A 3 -6.58 10.98 7.40
N GLU A 4 -6.29 12.27 7.51
CA GLU A 4 -5.72 12.83 8.75
C GLU A 4 -6.70 12.70 9.92
N GLU A 5 -8.00 12.89 9.70
CA GLU A 5 -9.04 12.72 10.71
C GLU A 5 -9.17 11.26 11.16
N GLU A 6 -9.03 10.30 10.24
CA GLU A 6 -9.02 8.88 10.56
C GLU A 6 -7.75 8.49 11.32
N TRP A 7 -6.60 9.05 10.93
CA TRP A 7 -5.31 8.82 11.60
C TRP A 7 -5.36 9.22 13.06
N GLN A 8 -5.91 10.41 13.36
CA GLN A 8 -6.04 10.89 14.74
C GLN A 8 -6.97 10.04 15.61
N LYS A 9 -7.83 9.21 15.00
CA LYS A 9 -8.76 8.32 15.71
C LYS A 9 -8.21 6.93 15.94
N LEU A 10 -7.06 6.58 15.33
CA LEU A 10 -6.42 5.28 15.50
C LEU A 10 -6.04 5.03 16.96
N LYS A 11 -6.14 3.77 17.37
CA LYS A 11 -5.81 3.28 18.71
C LYS A 11 -4.90 2.07 18.65
N VAL A 12 -4.19 1.84 19.74
CA VAL A 12 -3.47 0.58 19.95
C VAL A 12 -4.48 -0.57 19.92
N GLY A 13 -4.17 -1.62 19.17
CA GLY A 13 -5.05 -2.75 18.91
C GLY A 13 -5.81 -2.66 17.59
N ASP A 14 -5.91 -1.47 16.97
CA ASP A 14 -6.58 -1.32 15.68
C ASP A 14 -5.82 -2.07 14.57
N VAL A 15 -6.58 -2.52 13.58
CA VAL A 15 -6.07 -3.19 12.39
C VAL A 15 -6.11 -2.21 11.23
N VAL A 16 -4.96 -2.07 10.55
CA VAL A 16 -4.84 -1.36 9.29
C VAL A 16 -4.23 -2.26 8.22
N TRP A 17 -4.43 -1.89 6.96
CA TRP A 17 -3.90 -2.61 5.81
C TRP A 17 -2.90 -1.74 5.08
N LEU A 18 -1.74 -2.31 4.76
CA LEU A 18 -0.69 -1.68 3.99
C LEU A 18 -0.68 -2.27 2.57
N ALA A 19 -0.74 -1.41 1.57
CA ALA A 19 -0.44 -1.77 0.19
C ALA A 19 0.99 -1.31 -0.16
N SER A 20 1.96 -2.22 -0.17
CA SER A 20 3.36 -1.93 -0.55
C SER A 20 3.64 -2.34 -1.99
N GLN A 21 4.52 -1.61 -2.69
CA GLN A 21 4.90 -1.89 -4.08
C GLN A 21 5.56 -3.27 -4.25
N GLU A 22 6.17 -3.79 -3.19
CA GLU A 22 6.97 -5.01 -3.23
C GLU A 22 6.13 -6.29 -3.06
N VAL A 23 4.86 -6.17 -2.68
CA VAL A 23 3.98 -7.31 -2.35
C VAL A 23 2.71 -7.30 -3.18
N VAL A 24 2.28 -8.47 -3.63
CA VAL A 24 1.09 -8.66 -4.48
C VAL A 24 -0.22 -8.75 -3.68
N GLU A 25 -0.15 -8.70 -2.35
CA GLU A 25 -1.30 -8.72 -1.45
C GLU A 25 -1.14 -7.66 -0.35
N PRO A 26 -2.25 -7.09 0.15
CA PRO A 26 -2.20 -6.19 1.29
C PRO A 26 -1.65 -6.87 2.55
N MET A 27 -0.78 -6.17 3.27
CA MET A 27 -0.26 -6.64 4.55
C MET A 27 -1.15 -6.18 5.69
N ARG A 28 -1.58 -7.12 6.53
CA ARG A 28 -2.35 -6.83 7.76
C ARG A 28 -1.41 -6.34 8.85
N LEU A 29 -1.72 -5.20 9.46
CA LEU A 29 -0.92 -4.57 10.49
C LEU A 29 -1.78 -4.32 11.75
N ILE A 30 -1.32 -4.80 12.90
CA ILE A 30 -1.94 -4.55 14.20
C ILE A 30 -1.12 -3.50 14.93
N ILE A 31 -1.74 -2.38 15.27
CA ILE A 31 -1.06 -1.25 15.89
C ILE A 31 -0.71 -1.59 17.34
N SER A 32 0.57 -1.47 17.69
CA SER A 32 1.10 -1.68 19.04
C SER A 32 1.51 -0.39 19.75
N LYS A 33 1.81 0.68 18.99
CA LYS A 33 2.10 2.03 19.51
C LYS A 33 1.83 3.06 18.42
N ILE A 34 1.36 4.24 18.79
CA ILE A 34 1.09 5.37 17.90
C ILE A 34 1.90 6.58 18.36
N THR A 35 2.45 7.32 17.40
CA THR A 35 2.97 8.67 17.56
C THR A 35 2.34 9.57 16.50
N GLU A 36 2.65 10.86 16.52
CA GLU A 36 2.07 11.85 15.62
C GLU A 36 2.15 11.49 14.12
N HIS A 37 3.25 10.85 13.71
CA HIS A 37 3.52 10.53 12.30
C HIS A 37 3.84 9.07 12.04
N ARG A 38 3.86 8.25 13.09
CA ARG A 38 4.28 6.84 12.97
C ARG A 38 3.37 5.95 13.77
N PHE A 39 3.23 4.72 13.33
CA PHE A 39 2.78 3.64 14.19
C PHE A 39 3.79 2.49 14.17
N TYR A 40 3.72 1.67 15.21
CA TYR A 40 4.54 0.49 15.37
C TYR A 40 3.66 -0.74 15.32
N CYS A 41 4.12 -1.79 14.63
CA CYS A 41 3.51 -3.11 14.62
C CYS A 41 4.56 -4.12 15.05
N GLY A 42 4.52 -4.53 16.32
CA GLY A 42 5.59 -5.34 16.91
C GLY A 42 6.90 -4.55 16.92
N LYS A 43 7.93 -5.08 16.25
CA LYS A 43 9.25 -4.42 16.14
C LYS A 43 9.37 -3.48 14.93
N SER A 44 8.39 -3.50 14.03
CA SER A 44 8.40 -2.70 12.81
C SER A 44 7.80 -1.33 13.04
N CYS A 45 8.39 -0.30 12.42
CA CYS A 45 7.95 1.09 12.48
C CYS A 45 7.54 1.57 11.09
N PHE A 46 6.40 2.24 10.99
CA PHE A 46 5.86 2.73 9.73
C PHE A 46 5.56 4.22 9.82
N ASP A 47 6.13 5.00 8.89
CA ASP A 47 5.93 6.44 8.80
C ASP A 47 4.81 6.78 7.81
N LYS A 48 3.87 7.65 8.22
CA LYS A 48 2.72 8.02 7.41
C LYS A 48 3.08 8.67 6.07
N LYS A 49 4.29 9.22 5.93
CA LYS A 49 4.76 9.84 4.68
C LYS A 49 5.27 8.84 3.65
N ASN A 50 5.70 7.66 4.09
CA ASN A 50 6.39 6.69 3.23
C ASN A 50 5.47 5.58 2.74
N TYR A 51 4.28 5.45 3.33
CA TYR A 51 3.41 4.31 3.15
C TYR A 51 1.94 4.75 3.04
N ILE A 52 1.18 4.01 2.24
CA ILE A 52 -0.25 4.24 2.07
C ILE A 52 -1.00 3.16 2.86
N PHE A 53 -1.82 3.60 3.80
CA PHE A 53 -2.62 2.74 4.67
C PHE A 53 -4.10 2.80 4.33
N PHE A 54 -4.83 1.75 4.69
CA PHE A 54 -6.26 1.61 4.47
C PHE A 54 -6.91 0.99 5.71
N MET A 55 -8.08 1.50 6.11
CA MET A 55 -8.91 0.88 7.16
C MET A 55 -9.62 -0.38 6.65
N SER A 56 -9.90 -0.44 5.34
CA SER A 56 -10.63 -1.51 4.68
C SER A 56 -9.68 -2.41 3.90
N LEU A 57 -9.81 -3.73 4.08
CA LEU A 57 -9.13 -4.72 3.25
C LEU A 57 -9.53 -4.56 1.78
N SER A 58 -10.80 -4.32 1.50
CA SER A 58 -11.30 -4.14 0.14
C SER A 58 -10.58 -2.99 -0.57
N ASP A 59 -10.42 -1.85 0.11
CA ASP A 59 -9.76 -0.68 -0.49
C ASP A 59 -8.27 -0.95 -0.73
N ALA A 60 -7.63 -1.67 0.20
CA ALA A 60 -6.25 -2.09 0.03
C ALA A 60 -6.07 -3.04 -1.17
N ILE A 61 -6.99 -4.00 -1.35
CA ILE A 61 -7.01 -4.90 -2.51
C ILE A 61 -7.19 -4.11 -3.79
N GLN A 62 -8.13 -3.16 -3.83
CA GLN A 62 -8.34 -2.31 -5.01
C GLN A 62 -7.09 -1.52 -5.38
N ALA A 63 -6.39 -0.95 -4.38
CA ALA A 63 -5.14 -0.24 -4.61
C ALA A 63 -4.04 -1.14 -5.19
N VAL A 64 -3.90 -2.36 -4.67
CA VAL A 64 -2.94 -3.36 -5.19
C VAL A 64 -3.30 -3.74 -6.62
N ASN A 65 -4.57 -4.06 -6.90
CA ASN A 65 -5.05 -4.44 -8.23
C ASN A 65 -4.84 -3.33 -9.26
N PHE A 66 -5.13 -2.08 -8.89
CA PHE A 66 -4.91 -0.92 -9.75
C PHE A 66 -3.43 -0.78 -10.11
N ARG A 67 -2.52 -0.93 -9.13
CA ARG A 67 -1.08 -0.88 -9.38
C ARG A 67 -0.61 -2.00 -10.30
N LEU A 68 -1.07 -3.23 -10.05
CA LEU A 68 -0.72 -4.38 -10.89
C LEU A 68 -1.17 -4.18 -12.33
N LYS A 69 -2.37 -3.64 -12.54
CA LYS A 69 -2.87 -3.26 -13.87
C LYS A 69 -1.93 -2.29 -14.58
N ILE A 70 -1.50 -1.21 -13.92
CA ILE A 70 -0.55 -0.24 -14.50
C ILE A 70 0.78 -0.90 -14.86
N GLN A 71 1.31 -1.79 -14.02
CA GLN A 71 2.56 -2.49 -14.31
C GLN A 71 2.42 -3.41 -15.52
N ILE A 72 1.31 -4.14 -15.62
CA ILE A 72 1.00 -4.99 -16.78
C ILE A 72 0.94 -4.15 -18.06
N GLU A 73 0.25 -3.01 -18.03
CA GLU A 73 0.16 -2.10 -19.19
C GLU A 73 1.53 -1.57 -19.62
N LYS A 74 2.40 -1.21 -18.66
CA LYS A 74 3.79 -0.79 -18.96
C LYS A 74 4.61 -1.90 -19.60
N ILE A 75 4.51 -3.11 -19.07
CA ILE A 75 5.21 -4.28 -19.63
C ILE A 75 4.73 -4.55 -21.05
N GLN A 76 3.42 -4.51 -21.29
CA GLN A 76 2.85 -4.68 -22.63
C GLN A 76 3.33 -3.62 -23.62
N ALA A 77 3.37 -2.35 -23.20
CA ALA A 77 3.91 -1.26 -24.01
C ALA A 77 5.39 -1.48 -24.36
N GLN A 78 6.20 -1.93 -23.39
CA GLN A 78 7.62 -2.24 -23.62
C GLN A 78 7.80 -3.41 -24.60
N ILE A 79 7.01 -4.47 -24.46
CA ILE A 79 7.04 -5.63 -25.39
C ILE A 79 6.71 -5.16 -26.81
N LYS A 80 5.64 -4.36 -26.98
CA LYS A 80 5.25 -3.82 -28.29
C LYS A 80 6.36 -2.95 -28.90
N SER A 81 6.97 -2.09 -28.10
CA SER A 81 8.11 -1.27 -28.54
C SER A 81 9.28 -2.14 -29.02
N ASN A 82 9.66 -3.15 -28.24
CA ASN A 82 10.77 -4.05 -28.57
C ASN A 82 10.52 -4.89 -29.83
N LEU A 83 9.27 -5.27 -30.11
CA LEU A 83 8.90 -5.99 -31.32
C LEU A 83 8.98 -5.08 -32.55
N ASN A 84 8.49 -3.84 -32.44
CA ASN A 84 8.54 -2.86 -33.52
C ASN A 84 9.97 -2.38 -33.85
N MET A 85 10.93 -2.52 -32.94
CA MET A 85 12.35 -2.21 -33.19
C MET A 85 13.10 -3.30 -33.97
N LYS A 86 12.50 -4.48 -34.16
CA LYS A 86 13.11 -5.61 -34.87
C LYS A 86 12.67 -5.74 -36.34
N GLU A 87 11.76 -4.88 -36.80
CA GLU A 87 11.43 -4.67 -38.22
C GLU A 87 12.24 -3.51 -38.80
#